data_AF-A0A167G1L6-F1
#
_entry.id   AF-A0A167G1L6-F1
#
_cell.length_a   1.000
_cell.length_b   1.000
_cell.length_c   1.000
_cell.angle_alpha   90.00
_cell.angle_beta   90.00
_cell.angle_gamma   90.00
#
_symmetry.space_group_name_H-M   'P 1'
#
loop_
_entity.id
_entity.type
_entity.pdbx_description
1 polymer ?
#
loop_
_entity_poly.entity_id
_entity_poly.type
_entity_poly.pdbx_seq_one_letter_code
_entity_poly.pdbx_strand_id
1 'polypeptide(L)'
;MALLVFAGSLVSGLLPSQAHAFSISLSCSTGLCVVSLDTTGVSTPVSIDWDIAGSANIIIPRYCGNKRLCSFYCPDGNDDPTHPVAFPVTVTVVVADAGNQIVGTASAHALCAGQVG
;
A
#
# COMPACT_ATOMS: atom_id res chain seq x y z
N MET A 1 40.47 31.95 -42.54
CA MET A 1 40.25 30.51 -42.32
C MET A 1 39.32 30.38 -41.13
N ALA A 2 38.15 29.79 -41.36
CA ALA A 2 37.03 29.71 -40.43
C ALA A 2 37.30 28.77 -39.25
N LEU A 3 36.61 28.97 -38.12
CA LEU A 3 35.88 27.88 -37.45
C LEU A 3 34.88 28.41 -36.41
N LEU A 4 33.73 27.74 -36.40
CA LEU A 4 32.44 28.10 -35.85
C LEU A 4 32.30 27.85 -34.33
N VAL A 5 31.47 28.71 -33.72
CA VAL A 5 30.46 28.51 -32.67
C VAL A 5 30.25 27.06 -32.17
N PHE A 6 30.15 26.87 -30.84
CA PHE A 6 29.02 26.18 -30.19
C PHE A 6 28.94 26.58 -28.71
N ALA A 7 28.03 27.52 -28.43
CA ALA A 7 27.51 27.74 -27.09
C ALA A 7 26.53 26.58 -26.77
N GLY A 8 27.03 25.58 -26.07
CA GLY A 8 26.21 24.48 -25.56
C GLY A 8 25.53 24.89 -24.26
N SER A 9 24.38 25.55 -24.34
CA SER A 9 23.50 25.76 -23.18
C SER A 9 22.99 24.40 -22.70
N LEU A 10 23.56 23.89 -21.62
CA LEU A 10 23.04 22.74 -20.88
C LEU A 10 21.73 23.16 -20.21
N VAL A 11 20.62 23.04 -20.94
CA VAL A 11 19.29 23.02 -20.33
C VAL A 11 19.23 21.74 -19.52
N SER A 12 19.56 21.83 -18.23
CA SER A 12 19.23 20.81 -17.25
C SER A 12 17.72 20.81 -17.12
N GLY A 13 17.07 20.07 -18.03
CA GLY A 13 15.66 19.75 -17.94
C GLY A 13 15.44 18.90 -16.71
N LEU A 14 15.23 19.56 -15.57
CA LEU A 14 14.56 18.98 -14.41
C LEU A 14 13.15 18.63 -14.89
N LEU A 15 13.00 17.42 -15.44
CA LEU A 15 11.70 16.81 -15.62
C LEU A 15 11.02 16.86 -14.25
N PRO A 16 9.81 17.43 -14.14
CA PRO A 16 9.07 17.36 -12.90
C PRO A 16 8.78 15.89 -12.63
N SER A 17 9.56 15.29 -11.72
CA SER A 17 9.18 14.04 -11.09
C SER A 17 7.88 14.35 -10.35
N GLN A 18 6.75 13.98 -10.95
CA GLN A 18 5.45 14.09 -10.30
C GLN A 18 5.41 13.04 -9.19
N ALA A 19 5.96 13.40 -8.03
CA ALA A 19 5.81 12.62 -6.81
C ALA A 19 4.36 12.80 -6.36
N HIS A 20 3.51 11.84 -6.71
CA HIS A 20 2.16 11.79 -6.18
C HIS A 20 2.23 11.30 -4.74
N ALA A 21 1.76 12.13 -3.80
CA ALA A 21 1.61 11.71 -2.43
C ALA A 21 0.36 10.83 -2.31
N PHE A 22 0.54 9.62 -1.80
CA PHE A 22 -0.55 8.78 -1.33
C PHE A 22 -0.10 8.17 -0.01
N SER A 23 -1.06 7.90 0.87
CA SER A 23 -0.77 7.40 2.21
C SER A 23 -1.69 6.26 2.56
N ILE A 24 -1.13 5.28 3.25
CA ILE A 24 -1.84 4.14 3.80
C ILE A 24 -1.94 4.30 5.32
N SER A 25 -3.09 3.95 5.89
CA SER A 25 -3.27 3.83 7.33
C SER A 25 -3.87 2.48 7.66
N LEU A 26 -3.19 1.72 8.52
CA LEU A 26 -3.64 0.44 9.03
C LEU A 26 -3.97 0.58 10.51
N SER A 27 -5.18 0.18 10.88
CA SER A 27 -5.65 0.17 12.27
C SER A 27 -6.23 -1.21 12.58
N CYS A 28 -5.68 -1.85 13.60
CA CYS A 28 -6.16 -3.14 14.09
C CYS A 28 -6.78 -2.99 15.48
N SER A 29 -7.97 -3.56 15.63
CA SER A 29 -8.60 -3.87 16.91
C SER A 29 -8.65 -5.38 17.10
N THR A 30 -9.11 -5.83 18.26
CA THR A 30 -9.35 -7.26 18.53
C THR A 30 -10.25 -7.86 17.45
N GLY A 31 -9.76 -8.91 16.79
CA GLY A 31 -10.45 -9.66 15.74
C GLY A 31 -10.54 -8.98 14.37
N LEU A 32 -10.21 -7.69 14.22
CA LEU A 32 -10.45 -6.95 12.98
C LEU A 32 -9.34 -5.92 12.70
N CYS A 33 -8.81 -5.94 11.48
CA CYS A 33 -7.99 -4.88 10.95
C CYS A 33 -8.71 -4.17 9.80
N VAL A 34 -8.59 -2.84 9.79
CA VAL A 34 -9.08 -1.97 8.74
C VAL A 34 -7.90 -1.20 8.17
N VAL A 35 -7.81 -1.20 6.85
CA VAL A 35 -6.79 -0.45 6.11
C VAL A 35 -7.46 0.50 5.13
N SER A 36 -6.99 1.74 5.13
CA SER A 36 -7.45 2.78 4.20
C SER A 36 -6.28 3.38 3.44
N LEU A 37 -6.58 3.79 2.22
CA LEU A 37 -5.68 4.44 1.30
C LEU A 37 -6.24 5.81 0.93
N ASP A 38 -5.43 6.84 1.14
CA ASP A 38 -5.63 8.16 0.58
C ASP A 38 -4.87 8.28 -0.75
N THR A 39 -5.59 8.58 -1.83
CA THR A 39 -5.05 8.81 -3.19
C THR A 39 -5.24 10.26 -3.63
N THR A 40 -5.45 11.18 -2.68
CA THR A 40 -5.61 12.60 -2.97
C THR A 40 -4.39 13.11 -3.73
N GLY A 41 -4.61 13.63 -4.93
CA GLY A 41 -3.54 14.13 -5.80
C GLY A 41 -3.06 13.12 -6.86
N VAL A 42 -3.60 11.90 -6.91
CA VAL A 42 -3.40 10.96 -8.03
C VAL A 42 -4.48 11.19 -9.09
N SER A 43 -4.08 11.27 -10.36
CA SER A 43 -5.02 11.44 -11.47
C SER A 43 -5.91 10.20 -11.62
N THR A 44 -7.24 10.40 -11.72
CA THR A 44 -8.20 9.31 -11.88
C THR A 44 -8.43 8.97 -13.36
N PRO A 45 -8.80 7.73 -13.70
CA PRO A 45 -8.99 6.56 -12.82
C PRO A 45 -7.69 6.00 -12.25
N VAL A 46 -7.79 5.40 -11.05
CA VAL A 46 -6.67 4.72 -10.38
C VAL A 46 -7.00 3.23 -10.22
N SER A 47 -5.99 2.38 -10.42
CA SER A 47 -6.03 0.98 -10.04
C SER A 47 -5.34 0.80 -8.70
N ILE A 48 -5.94 0.00 -7.81
CA ILE A 48 -5.43 -0.25 -6.46
C ILE A 48 -5.31 -1.75 -6.29
N ASP A 49 -4.12 -2.23 -5.99
CA ASP A 49 -3.85 -3.62 -5.70
C ASP A 49 -3.32 -3.77 -4.28
N TRP A 50 -3.90 -4.70 -3.52
CA TRP A 50 -3.61 -4.90 -2.11
C TRP A 50 -2.94 -6.25 -1.92
N ASP A 51 -1.78 -6.23 -1.26
CA ASP A 51 -1.08 -7.42 -0.76
C ASP A 51 -1.12 -7.40 0.77
N ILE A 52 -1.78 -8.40 1.35
CA ILE A 52 -1.92 -8.54 2.80
C ILE A 52 -1.12 -9.78 3.20
N ALA A 53 0.09 -9.55 3.69
CA ALA A 53 1.00 -10.58 4.14
C ALA A 53 0.95 -10.72 5.67
N GLY A 54 0.85 -11.96 6.15
CA GLY A 54 0.94 -12.27 7.57
C GLY A 54 0.79 -13.77 7.80
N SER A 55 0.15 -14.15 8.90
CA SER A 55 -0.13 -15.57 9.19
C SER A 55 -1.03 -16.19 8.11
N ALA A 56 -0.84 -17.48 7.82
CA ALA A 56 -1.67 -18.25 6.90
C ALA A 56 -3.16 -18.31 7.32
N ASN A 57 -3.48 -17.87 8.54
CA ASN A 57 -4.81 -17.90 9.12
C ASN A 57 -5.58 -16.57 8.99
N ILE A 58 -5.05 -15.55 8.30
CA ILE A 58 -5.80 -14.31 8.04
C ILE A 58 -6.98 -14.61 7.12
N ILE A 59 -8.16 -14.15 7.50
CA ILE A 59 -9.37 -14.27 6.68
C ILE A 59 -9.63 -12.94 6.00
N ILE A 60 -9.59 -12.93 4.67
CA ILE A 60 -9.91 -11.76 3.85
C ILE A 60 -11.33 -11.95 3.29
N PRO A 61 -12.37 -11.40 3.95
CA PRO A 61 -13.77 -11.72 3.66
C PRO A 61 -14.25 -11.18 2.30
N ARG A 62 -13.58 -10.17 1.75
CA ARG A 62 -13.92 -9.58 0.44
C ARG A 62 -12.65 -9.15 -0.28
N TYR A 63 -12.62 -9.37 -1.60
CA TYR A 63 -11.58 -8.82 -2.46
C TYR A 63 -11.48 -7.30 -2.28
N CYS A 64 -10.25 -6.84 -2.02
CA CYS A 64 -9.96 -5.45 -1.72
C CYS A 64 -9.50 -4.63 -2.92
N GLY A 65 -9.23 -5.26 -4.07
CA GLY A 65 -8.74 -4.55 -5.25
C GLY A 65 -9.70 -3.45 -5.71
N ASN A 66 -9.11 -2.35 -6.16
CA ASN A 66 -9.75 -1.10 -6.56
C ASN A 66 -10.60 -0.41 -5.48
N LYS A 67 -10.49 -0.83 -4.21
CA LYS A 67 -11.14 -0.14 -3.08
C LYS A 67 -10.10 0.64 -2.29
N ARG A 68 -10.49 1.85 -1.86
CA ARG A 68 -9.70 2.67 -0.94
C ARG A 68 -9.78 2.22 0.51
N LEU A 69 -10.73 1.33 0.83
CA LEU A 69 -10.94 0.78 2.16
C LEU A 69 -11.05 -0.74 2.05
N CYS A 70 -10.29 -1.42 2.89
CA CYS A 70 -10.24 -2.87 2.98
C CYS A 70 -10.26 -3.28 4.47
N SER A 71 -10.82 -4.45 4.76
CA SER A 71 -10.82 -5.00 6.11
C SER A 71 -10.60 -6.49 6.07
N PHE A 72 -9.87 -7.01 7.04
CA PHE A 72 -9.58 -8.44 7.19
C PHE A 72 -9.66 -8.83 8.67
N TYR A 73 -10.00 -10.10 8.91
CA TYR A 73 -10.19 -10.61 10.26
C TYR A 73 -8.89 -11.24 10.78
N CYS A 74 -8.60 -10.94 12.05
CA CYS A 74 -7.59 -11.64 12.82
C CYS A 74 -8.26 -12.90 13.40
N PRO A 75 -7.74 -14.10 13.13
CA PRO A 75 -8.28 -15.33 13.68
C PRO A 75 -8.18 -15.28 15.20
N ASP A 76 -9.21 -15.77 15.88
CA ASP A 76 -9.18 -15.99 17.31
C ASP A 76 -8.07 -16.99 17.66
N GLY A 77 -7.36 -16.72 18.76
CA GLY A 77 -6.38 -17.67 19.26
C GLY A 77 -7.12 -18.94 19.65
N ASN A 78 -6.86 -20.03 18.93
CA ASN A 78 -7.20 -21.34 19.47
C ASN A 78 -6.38 -21.53 20.76
N ASP A 79 -6.85 -22.32 21.72
CA ASP A 79 -6.16 -22.63 23.00
C ASP A 79 -4.76 -23.30 22.83
N ASP A 80 -4.18 -23.27 21.62
CA ASP A 80 -2.87 -23.79 21.28
C ASP A 80 -1.77 -22.79 21.65
N PRO A 81 -0.98 -23.06 22.72
CA PRO A 81 0.08 -22.18 23.20
C PRO A 81 1.26 -22.05 22.21
N THR A 82 1.28 -22.81 21.11
CA THR A 82 2.33 -22.74 20.09
C THR A 82 2.03 -21.78 18.93
N HIS A 83 0.79 -21.32 18.80
CA HIS A 83 0.37 -20.36 17.78
C HIS A 83 0.07 -19.00 18.44
N PRO A 84 0.87 -17.95 18.17
CA PRO A 84 0.70 -16.69 18.88
C PRO A 84 -0.64 -16.04 18.52
N VAL A 85 -1.43 -15.74 19.57
CA VAL A 85 -2.73 -15.05 19.53
C VAL A 85 -2.65 -13.66 18.86
N ALA A 86 -1.44 -13.11 18.78
CA ALA A 86 -1.10 -11.91 18.03
C ALA A 86 0.08 -12.16 17.09
N PHE A 87 -0.04 -11.79 15.82
CA PHE A 87 1.03 -11.91 14.84
C PHE A 87 1.18 -10.61 14.04
N PRO A 88 2.39 -10.31 13.54
CA PRO A 88 2.60 -9.14 12.69
C PRO A 88 1.90 -9.34 11.35
N VAL A 89 1.23 -8.29 10.90
CA VAL A 89 0.67 -8.20 9.55
C VAL A 89 1.29 -7.01 8.85
N THR A 90 1.65 -7.24 7.59
CA THR A 90 2.12 -6.24 6.66
C THR A 90 1.09 -6.08 5.57
N VAL A 91 0.58 -4.87 5.39
CA VAL A 91 -0.27 -4.54 4.27
C VAL A 91 0.52 -3.67 3.33
N THR A 92 0.71 -4.13 2.10
CA THR A 92 1.30 -3.37 1.01
C THR A 92 0.20 -3.02 0.02
N VAL A 93 0.28 -1.81 -0.53
CA VAL A 93 -0.62 -1.37 -1.58
C VAL A 93 0.18 -0.81 -2.74
N VAL A 94 -0.20 -1.22 -3.94
CA VAL A 94 0.34 -0.69 -5.19
C VAL A 94 -0.76 0.12 -5.86
N VAL A 95 -0.44 1.35 -6.23
CA VAL A 95 -1.36 2.23 -6.95
C VAL A 95 -0.82 2.46 -8.35
N ALA A 96 -1.67 2.27 -9.36
CA ALA A 96 -1.37 2.59 -10.74
C ALA A 96 -2.36 3.62 -11.29
N ASP A 97 -1.90 4.44 -12.24
CA ASP A 97 -2.76 5.40 -12.94
C ASP A 97 -3.54 4.76 -14.10
N ALA A 98 -4.29 5.58 -14.83
CA ALA A 98 -5.08 5.18 -15.99
C ALA A 98 -4.27 4.59 -17.15
N GLY A 99 -2.95 4.82 -17.18
CA GLY A 99 -2.01 4.27 -18.15
C GLY A 99 -1.32 2.98 -17.67
N ASN A 100 -1.80 2.38 -16.58
CA ASN A 100 -1.18 1.26 -15.87
C ASN A 100 0.26 1.56 -15.41
N GLN A 101 0.63 2.84 -15.25
CA GLN A 101 1.92 3.20 -14.67
C GLN A 101 1.80 3.16 -13.15
N ILE A 102 2.74 2.48 -12.49
CA ILE A 102 2.81 2.46 -11.03
C ILE A 102 3.17 3.87 -10.58
N VAL A 103 2.21 4.56 -9.93
CA VAL A 103 2.42 5.88 -9.35
C VAL A 103 3.04 5.79 -7.96
N GLY A 104 2.91 4.64 -7.30
CA GLY A 104 3.75 4.28 -6.17
C GLY A 104 3.27 3.06 -5.38
N THR A 105 4.03 2.76 -4.34
CA THR A 105 3.73 1.72 -3.35
C THR A 105 3.79 2.28 -1.93
N ALA A 106 2.94 1.78 -1.04
CA ALA A 106 3.01 2.10 0.38
C ALA A 106 2.77 0.84 1.21
N SER A 107 3.35 0.79 2.41
CA SER A 107 3.16 -0.31 3.34
C SER A 107 2.81 0.20 4.73
N ALA A 108 2.03 -0.60 5.44
CA ALA A 108 1.72 -0.40 6.85
C ALA A 108 1.86 -1.72 7.59
N HIS A 109 2.25 -1.63 8.86
CA HIS A 109 2.46 -2.78 9.71
C HIS A 109 1.64 -2.63 11.00
N ALA A 110 1.04 -3.71 11.45
CA ALA A 110 0.32 -3.76 12.72
C ALA A 110 0.40 -5.15 13.33
N LEU A 111 0.10 -5.24 14.62
CA LEU A 111 -0.16 -6.51 15.28
C LEU A 111 -1.64 -6.84 15.12
N CYS A 112 -1.91 -7.99 14.52
CA CYS A 112 -3.25 -8.55 14.36
C CYS A 112 -3.46 -9.56 15.48
N ALA A 113 -4.45 -9.31 16.34
CA ALA A 113 -4.75 -10.16 17.47
C ALA A 113 -6.23 -10.56 17.46
N GLY A 114 -6.50 -11.85 17.62
CA GLY A 114 -7.85 -12.37 17.78
C GLY A 114 -8.46 -12.00 19.14
N GLN A 115 -9.76 -12.21 19.32
CA GLN A 115 -10.34 -12.15 20.66
C GLN A 115 -9.84 -13.34 21.47
N VAL A 116 -9.41 -13.08 22.70
CA VAL A 116 -9.24 -14.12 23.71
C VAL A 116 -10.64 -14.48 24.20
N GLY A 117 -11.07 -15.71 23.93
CA GLY A 117 -12.33 -16.26 24.41
C GLY A 117 -12.34 -16.49 25.92
#